data_AF-A0A0M8RBA6-F1
#
_entry.id   AF-A0A0M8RBA6-F1
#
_cell.length_a   1.000
_cell.length_b   1.000
_cell.length_c   1.000
_cell.angle_alpha   90.00
_cell.angle_beta   90.00
_cell.angle_gamma   90.00
#
_symmetry.space_group_name_H-M   'P 1'
#
loop_
_entity.id
_entity.type
_entity.pdbx_description
1 polymer ?
#
loop_
_entity_poly.entity_id
_entity_poly.type
_entity_poly.pdbx_seq_one_letter_code
_entity_poly.pdbx_strand_id
1 'polypeptide(L)' 'MQAEYGRPADGDGWTDDQHTAWQQQWDAWRTASEAVQAAISAHAEAAGESRYEVEKALKGKVRHPEPEEG' A
#
# COMPACT_ATOMS: atom_id res chain seq x y z
N MET A 1 2.93 -16.35 12.69
CA MET A 1 3.30 -15.40 11.61
C MET A 1 3.92 -16.07 10.39
N GLN A 2 5.11 -16.70 10.42
CA GLN A 2 5.66 -17.36 9.21
C GLN A 2 4.89 -18.62 8.78
N ALA A 3 4.33 -19.41 9.70
CA ALA A 3 3.45 -20.54 9.35
C ALA A 3 2.05 -20.09 8.84
N GLU A 4 1.71 -18.81 9.01
CA GLU A 4 0.39 -18.24 8.69
C GLU A 4 0.43 -17.37 7.43
N TYR A 5 1.56 -16.71 7.17
CA TYR A 5 1.78 -15.78 6.04
C TYR A 5 3.12 -16.00 5.31
N GLY A 6 3.87 -17.06 5.62
CA GLY A 6 5.15 -17.36 4.98
C GLY A 6 4.98 -18.01 3.60
N ARG A 7 6.00 -17.85 2.75
CA ARG A 7 6.09 -18.58 1.47
C ARG A 7 6.01 -20.08 1.79
N PRO A 8 5.15 -20.87 1.12
CA PRO A 8 5.16 -22.32 1.22
C PRO A 8 6.39 -22.83 0.47
N ALA A 9 7.56 -22.59 1.07
CA ALA A 9 8.84 -22.95 0.50
C ALA A 9 9.25 -24.37 0.90
N ASP A 10 8.46 -25.07 1.72
CA ASP A 10 8.66 -26.47 2.09
C ASP A 10 7.29 -27.21 2.04
N GLY A 11 6.88 -27.70 0.86
CA GLY A 11 5.60 -28.44 0.64
C GLY A 11 5.03 -28.36 -0.79
N ASP A 12 3.75 -28.74 -0.98
CA ASP A 12 3.02 -28.78 -2.27
C ASP A 12 2.67 -27.40 -2.88
N GLY A 13 3.15 -26.30 -2.28
CA GLY A 13 2.85 -24.94 -2.72
C GLY A 13 1.69 -24.29 -1.95
N TRP A 14 1.12 -23.22 -2.53
CA TRP A 14 -0.03 -22.50 -1.96
C TRP A 14 -1.31 -23.29 -2.21
N THR A 15 -2.21 -23.35 -1.23
CA THR A 15 -3.56 -23.90 -1.45
C THR A 15 -4.44 -22.92 -2.25
N ASP A 16 -5.51 -23.41 -2.85
CA ASP A 16 -6.51 -22.57 -3.54
C ASP A 16 -7.11 -21.50 -2.61
N ASP A 17 -7.34 -21.85 -1.34
CA ASP A 17 -7.81 -20.91 -0.32
C ASP A 17 -6.78 -19.81 -0.03
N GLN A 18 -5.50 -20.16 0.07
CA GLN A 18 -4.42 -19.18 0.26
C GLN A 18 -4.27 -18.27 -0.96
N HIS A 19 -4.36 -18.82 -2.17
CA HIS A 19 -4.37 -18.03 -3.41
C HIS A 19 -5.53 -17.05 -3.45
N THR A 20 -6.73 -17.52 -3.10
CA THR A 20 -7.94 -16.70 -3.05
C THR A 20 -7.81 -15.58 -2.03
N ALA A 21 -7.36 -15.89 -0.81
CA ALA A 21 -7.15 -14.89 0.24
C ALA A 21 -6.12 -13.83 -0.19
N TRP A 22 -4.99 -14.24 -0.78
CA TRP A 22 -3.99 -13.30 -1.28
C TRP A 22 -4.52 -12.45 -2.43
N GLN A 23 -5.25 -13.04 -3.38
CA GLN A 23 -5.82 -12.30 -4.50
C GLN A 23 -6.78 -11.21 -4.01
N GLN A 24 -7.63 -11.51 -3.02
CA GLN A 24 -8.53 -10.52 -2.41
C GLN A 24 -7.76 -9.37 -1.75
N GLN A 25 -6.73 -9.68 -0.95
CA GLN A 25 -5.93 -8.65 -0.29
C GLN A 25 -5.12 -7.83 -1.31
N TRP A 26 -4.64 -8.48 -2.37
CA TRP A 26 -3.93 -7.83 -3.48
C TRP A 26 -4.84 -6.88 -4.26
N ASP A 27 -6.08 -7.28 -4.54
CA ASP A 27 -7.06 -6.44 -5.25
C ASP A 27 -7.49 -5.22 -4.41
N ALA A 28 -7.73 -5.43 -3.11
CA ALA A 28 -8.02 -4.34 -2.18
C ALA A 28 -6.86 -3.34 -2.10
N TRP A 29 -5.62 -3.84 -1.95
CA TRP A 29 -4.43 -3.01 -1.94
C TRP A 29 -4.23 -2.25 -3.25
N ARG A 30 -4.44 -2.90 -4.40
CA ARG A 30 -4.26 -2.28 -5.72
C ARG A 30 -5.25 -1.15 -5.92
N THR A 31 -6.52 -1.39 -5.61
CA THR A 31 -7.59 -0.39 -5.71
C THR A 31 -7.28 0.85 -4.86
N ALA A 32 -6.86 0.65 -3.60
CA ALA A 32 -6.49 1.75 -2.73
C ALA A 32 -5.24 2.50 -3.25
N SER A 33 -4.25 1.76 -3.77
CA SER A 33 -3.02 2.34 -4.32
C SER A 33 -3.30 3.21 -5.55
N GLU A 34 -4.15 2.75 -6.46
CA GLU A 34 -4.58 3.51 -7.63
C GLU A 34 -5.29 4.81 -7.24
N ALA A 35 -6.22 4.74 -6.28
CA ALA A 35 -6.91 5.92 -5.78
C ALA A 35 -5.95 6.96 -5.16
N VAL A 36 -4.98 6.50 -4.36
CA VAL A 36 -3.95 7.39 -3.77
C VAL A 36 -3.07 8.01 -4.85
N GLN A 37 -2.60 7.24 -5.84
CA GLN A 37 -1.75 7.77 -6.91
C GLN A 37 -2.48 8.79 -7.79
N ALA A 38 -3.78 8.57 -8.06
CA ALA A 38 -4.63 9.53 -8.76
C ALA A 38 -4.77 10.83 -7.96
N ALA A 39 -5.03 10.74 -6.65
CA ALA A 39 -5.15 11.91 -5.78
C ALA A 39 -3.86 12.72 -5.68
N ILE A 40 -2.70 12.06 -5.54
CA ILE A 40 -1.38 12.71 -5.55
C ILE A 40 -1.16 13.45 -6.87
N SER A 41 -1.47 12.81 -8.00
CA SER A 41 -1.28 13.42 -9.33
C SER A 41 -2.16 14.64 -9.52
N ALA A 42 -3.46 14.54 -9.20
CA ALA A 42 -4.39 15.66 -9.27
C ALA A 42 -3.99 16.82 -8.35
N HIS A 43 -3.50 16.53 -7.14
CA HIS A 43 -3.01 17.55 -6.22
C HIS A 43 -1.76 18.26 -6.76
N ALA A 44 -0.80 17.50 -7.27
CA ALA A 44 0.43 18.05 -7.84
C ALA A 44 0.14 18.97 -9.03
N GLU A 45 -0.77 18.55 -9.93
CA GLU A 45 -1.24 19.39 -11.04
C GLU A 45 -1.90 20.68 -10.56
N ALA A 46 -2.81 20.59 -9.59
CA ALA A 46 -3.51 21.75 -9.04
C ALA A 46 -2.58 22.72 -8.30
N ALA A 47 -1.55 22.20 -7.62
CA ALA A 47 -0.56 23.00 -6.90
C ALA A 47 0.56 23.54 -7.80
N GLY A 48 0.67 23.06 -9.05
CA GLY A 48 1.82 23.35 -9.91
C GLY A 48 3.14 22.76 -9.38
N GLU A 49 3.05 21.72 -8.55
CA GLU A 49 4.18 21.06 -7.91
C GLU A 49 4.57 19.77 -8.65
N SER A 50 5.79 19.31 -8.41
CA SER A 50 6.20 17.98 -8.87
C SER A 50 5.47 16.89 -8.08
N ARG A 51 4.85 15.94 -8.78
CA ARG A 51 4.25 14.73 -8.17
C ARG A 51 5.18 14.04 -7.19
N TYR A 52 6.47 14.00 -7.50
CA TYR A 52 7.50 13.38 -6.64
C TYR A 52 7.64 14.10 -5.29
N GLU A 53 7.66 15.43 -5.27
CA GLU A 53 7.82 16.19 -4.02
C GLU A 53 6.55 16.08 -3.15
N VAL A 54 5.37 16.13 -3.78
CA VAL A 54 4.08 15.87 -3.11
C VAL A 54 4.07 14.48 -2.46
N GLU A 55 4.43 13.44 -3.22
CA GLU A 55 4.44 12.07 -2.70
C GLU A 55 5.47 11.88 -1.58
N LYS A 56 6.66 12.48 -1.71
CA LYS A 56 7.71 12.43 -0.70
C LYS A 56 7.26 13.10 0.60
N ALA A 57 6.67 14.30 0.52
CA ALA A 57 6.15 15.01 1.67
C ALA A 57 5.01 14.24 2.35
N LEU A 58 4.07 13.68 1.57
CA LEU A 58 3.00 12.84 2.06
C LEU A 58 3.53 11.61 2.81
N LYS A 59 4.50 10.89 2.22
CA LYS A 59 5.13 9.73 2.87
C LYS A 59 5.79 10.10 4.19
N GLY A 60 6.43 11.28 4.26
CA GLY A 60 6.99 11.79 5.51
C GLY A 60 5.93 11.91 6.61
N LYS A 61 4.80 12.56 6.31
CA LYS A 61 3.70 12.77 7.26
C LYS A 61 3.02 11.46 7.70
N VAL A 62 2.78 10.55 6.75
CA VAL A 62 2.00 9.33 7.03
C VAL A 62 2.83 8.24 7.72
N ARG A 63 4.14 8.12 7.41
CA ARG A 63 5.00 7.09 8.02
C ARG A 63 5.58 7.51 9.35
N HIS A 64 5.64 8.81 9.62
CA HIS A 64 6.15 9.40 10.84
C HIS A 64 5.16 10.44 11.37
N PRO A 65 3.95 10.03 11.77
CA PRO A 65 3.03 10.96 12.41
C PRO A 65 3.67 11.51 13.68
N GLU A 66 3.51 12.81 13.93
CA GLU A 66 3.89 13.38 15.22
C GLU A 66 3.08 12.66 16.31
N PRO A 67 3.69 12.35 17.46
CA PRO A 67 2.95 11.75 18.56
C PRO A 67 1.79 12.68 18.91
N GLU A 68 0.58 12.14 18.99
CA GLU A 68 -0.57 12.93 19.42
C GLU A 68 -0.28 13.45 20.83
N GLU A 69 -0.19 14.78 20.98
CA GLU A 69 -0.11 15.41 22.29
C GLU A 69 -1.42 15.07 23.03
N GLY A 70 -1.32 14.17 24.01
CA GLY A 70 -2.42 13.79 24.89
C GLY A 70 -2.71 14.83 25.97
#